data_AF-A0A1E5SV81-F1
#
_entry.id   AF-A0A1E5SV81-F1
#
_cell.length_a   1.000
_cell.length_b   1.000
_cell.length_c   1.000
_cell.angle_alpha   90.00
_cell.angle_beta   90.00
_cell.angle_gamma   90.00
#
_symmetry.space_group_name_H-M   'P 1'
#
loop_
_entity.id
_entity.type
_entity.pdbx_description
1 polymer ?
#
loop_
_entity_poly.entity_id
_entity_poly.type
_entity_poly.pdbx_seq_one_letter_code
_entity_poly.pdbx_strand_id
1 'polypeptide(L)'
;MQLVPEWAPNIHPLVVHFPIALLSLAVVVSLVEVFFKPEWVNRSRLWLYILGSLGLVVTLLSGRAAADSVSPPFSAEMTLSSHSDSAYTALWYFLAFTLIQLVLPRFMKVDKTWVRLVYFLIACFGLYLLITTGELGAKLVYKYGVGTP
;
A
#
# COMPACT_ATOMS: atom_id res chain seq x y z
N MET A 1 7.75 -26.22 12.18
CA MET A 1 7.02 -26.23 10.89
C MET A 1 7.56 -25.08 10.07
N GLN A 2 8.05 -25.34 8.85
CA GLN A 2 8.35 -24.25 7.91
C GLN A 2 7.04 -23.53 7.58
N LEU A 3 7.01 -22.21 7.77
CA LEU A 3 5.83 -21.37 7.51
C LEU A 3 5.71 -20.98 6.01
N VAL A 4 6.67 -21.40 5.18
CA VAL A 4 6.76 -21.08 3.75
C VAL A 4 7.26 -22.29 2.95
N PRO A 5 6.85 -22.43 1.68
CA PRO A 5 7.39 -23.45 0.77
C PRO A 5 8.90 -23.33 0.58
N GLU A 6 9.59 -24.43 0.29
CA GLU A 6 11.06 -24.45 0.10
C GLU A 6 11.57 -23.50 -1.00
N TRP A 7 10.74 -23.21 -2.02
CA TRP A 7 11.08 -22.28 -3.10
C TRP A 7 10.91 -20.81 -2.71
N ALA A 8 10.24 -20.50 -1.61
CA ALA A 8 9.94 -19.14 -1.18
C ALA A 8 10.95 -18.71 -0.09
N PRO A 9 11.87 -17.78 -0.37
CA PRO A 9 12.89 -17.39 0.61
C PRO A 9 12.30 -16.71 1.84
N ASN A 10 11.14 -16.05 1.70
CA ASN A 10 10.38 -15.48 2.80
C ASN A 10 8.93 -15.19 2.37
N ILE A 11 8.07 -14.83 3.32
CA ILE A 11 6.65 -14.54 3.08
C ILE A 11 6.38 -13.18 2.39
N HIS A 12 7.35 -12.26 2.38
CA HIS A 12 7.10 -10.87 2.00
C HIS A 12 6.56 -10.72 0.57
N PRO A 13 7.16 -11.35 -0.47
CA PRO A 13 6.61 -11.34 -1.83
C PRO A 13 5.19 -11.90 -1.94
N LEU A 14 4.75 -12.76 -1.02
CA LEU A 14 3.39 -13.30 -1.04
C LEU A 14 2.40 -12.27 -0.48
N VAL A 15 2.74 -11.61 0.61
CA VAL A 15 1.81 -10.71 1.32
C VAL A 15 1.70 -9.31 0.71
N VAL A 16 2.70 -8.84 -0.06
CA VAL A 16 2.69 -7.49 -0.68
C VAL A 16 1.52 -7.29 -1.65
N HIS A 17 1.02 -8.36 -2.28
CA HIS A 17 -0.03 -8.27 -3.30
C HIS A 17 -1.36 -7.76 -2.72
N PHE A 18 -1.65 -8.09 -1.45
CA PHE A 18 -2.91 -7.72 -0.81
C PHE A 18 -3.09 -6.21 -0.65
N PRO A 19 -2.19 -5.46 0.04
CA PRO A 19 -2.34 -4.02 0.15
C PRO A 19 -2.23 -3.32 -1.20
N ILE A 20 -1.40 -3.80 -2.13
CA ILE A 20 -1.32 -3.22 -3.48
C ILE A 20 -2.68 -3.31 -4.17
N ALA A 21 -3.27 -4.50 -4.27
CA ALA A 21 -4.56 -4.69 -4.93
C ALA A 21 -5.69 -3.92 -4.23
N LEU A 22 -5.78 -4.00 -2.90
CA LEU A 22 -6.85 -3.36 -2.12
C LEU A 22 -6.79 -1.83 -2.23
N LEU A 23 -5.61 -1.23 -2.09
CA LEU A 23 -5.47 0.22 -2.11
C LEU A 23 -5.57 0.79 -3.53
N SER A 24 -5.03 0.11 -4.54
CA SER A 24 -5.24 0.50 -5.94
C SER A 24 -6.72 0.43 -6.31
N LEU A 25 -7.43 -0.62 -5.90
CA LEU A 25 -8.88 -0.72 -6.08
C LEU A 25 -9.62 0.38 -5.31
N ALA A 26 -9.18 0.72 -4.10
CA ALA A 26 -9.77 1.82 -3.32
C ALA A 26 -9.70 3.17 -4.06
N VAL A 27 -8.61 3.44 -4.79
CA VAL A 27 -8.48 4.65 -5.63
C VAL A 27 -9.45 4.60 -6.82
N VAL A 28 -9.61 3.46 -7.48
CA VAL A 28 -10.60 3.28 -8.56
C VAL A 28 -12.02 3.49 -8.04
N VAL A 29 -12.37 2.90 -6.89
CA VAL A 29 -13.69 3.08 -6.28
C VAL A 29 -13.89 4.54 -5.83
N SER A 30 -12.82 5.24 -5.41
CA SER A 30 -12.87 6.69 -5.13
C SER A 30 -13.23 7.50 -6.37
N LEU A 31 -12.73 7.14 -7.55
CA LEU A 31 -13.16 7.76 -8.81
C LEU A 31 -14.64 7.49 -9.10
N VAL A 32 -15.09 6.24 -8.92
CA VAL A 32 -16.51 5.87 -9.10
C VAL A 32 -17.41 6.69 -8.17
N GLU A 33 -17.01 6.90 -6.92
CA GLU A 33 -17.77 7.67 -5.91
C GLU A 33 -17.92 9.17 -6.28
N VAL A 34 -17.01 9.73 -7.08
CA VAL A 34 -17.14 11.11 -7.56
C VAL A 34 -18.43 11.25 -8.40
N PHE A 35 -18.71 10.27 -9.26
CA PHE A 35 -19.82 10.28 -10.21
C PHE A 35 -21.09 9.57 -9.68
N PHE A 36 -20.92 8.46 -8.96
CA PHE A 36 -22.00 7.60 -8.49
C PHE A 36 -22.07 7.64 -6.96
N LYS A 37 -23.25 7.93 -6.42
CA LYS A 37 -23.45 8.17 -4.97
C LYS A 37 -24.21 7.07 -4.21
N PRO A 38 -24.24 5.80 -4.62
CA PRO A 38 -24.91 4.82 -3.79
C PRO A 38 -24.09 4.55 -2.53
N GLU A 39 -24.76 4.38 -1.40
CA GLU A 39 -24.12 4.21 -0.10
C GLU A 39 -23.14 3.02 -0.06
N TRP A 40 -23.43 1.96 -0.82
CA TRP A 40 -22.56 0.79 -0.92
C TRP A 40 -21.19 1.11 -1.54
N VAL A 41 -21.09 2.06 -2.48
CA VAL A 41 -19.80 2.47 -3.06
C VAL A 41 -18.93 3.13 -1.99
N ASN A 42 -19.50 4.04 -1.19
CA ASN A 42 -18.79 4.68 -0.09
C ASN A 42 -18.31 3.65 0.94
N ARG A 43 -19.19 2.73 1.36
CA ARG A 43 -18.85 1.67 2.32
C ARG A 43 -17.75 0.76 1.78
N SER A 44 -17.84 0.30 0.53
CA SER A 44 -16.82 -0.54 -0.11
C SER A 44 -15.47 0.17 -0.17
N ARG A 45 -15.45 1.44 -0.63
CA ARG A 45 -14.25 2.27 -0.69
C ARG A 45 -13.55 2.38 0.66
N LEU A 46 -14.31 2.65 1.72
CA LEU A 46 -13.78 2.77 3.08
C LEU A 46 -13.19 1.46 3.58
N TRP A 47 -13.87 0.33 3.37
CA TRP A 47 -13.36 -0.99 3.76
C TRP A 47 -12.08 -1.37 3.01
N LEU A 48 -11.97 -1.02 1.72
CA LEU A 48 -10.76 -1.24 0.94
C LEU A 48 -9.58 -0.44 1.52
N TYR A 49 -9.79 0.82 1.91
CA TYR A 49 -8.77 1.63 2.59
C TYR A 49 -8.37 1.03 3.95
N ILE A 50 -9.33 0.63 4.78
CA ILE A 50 -9.06 0.02 6.09
C ILE A 50 -8.24 -1.27 5.93
N LEU A 51 -8.71 -2.21 5.13
CA LEU A 51 -8.06 -3.51 4.97
C LEU A 51 -6.71 -3.35 4.26
N GLY A 52 -6.61 -2.46 3.27
CA GLY A 52 -5.37 -2.15 2.58
C GLY A 52 -4.32 -1.52 3.50
N SER A 53 -4.71 -0.54 4.33
CA SER A 53 -3.81 0.10 5.31
C SER A 53 -3.31 -0.91 6.36
N LEU A 54 -4.18 -1.79 6.86
CA LEU A 54 -3.78 -2.87 7.76
C LEU A 54 -2.84 -3.87 7.06
N GLY A 55 -3.10 -4.17 5.78
CA GLY A 55 -2.23 -4.98 4.94
C GLY A 55 -0.84 -4.38 4.77
N LEU A 56 -0.72 -3.04 4.68
CA LEU A 56 0.59 -2.36 4.65
C LEU A 56 1.37 -2.55 5.96
N VAL A 57 0.71 -2.57 7.12
CA VAL A 57 1.39 -2.86 8.40
C VAL A 57 2.01 -4.26 8.36
N VAL A 58 1.24 -5.26 7.95
CA VAL A 58 1.71 -6.66 7.82
C VAL A 58 2.84 -6.77 6.79
N THR A 59 2.71 -6.04 5.68
CA THR A 59 3.71 -6.03 4.61
C THR A 59 5.01 -5.37 5.03
N LEU A 60 4.96 -4.26 5.79
CA LEU A 60 6.13 -3.60 6.33
C LEU A 60 6.87 -4.53 7.32
N LEU A 61 6.13 -5.16 8.25
CA LEU A 61 6.73 -6.07 9.24
C LEU A 61 7.40 -7.28 8.57
N SER A 62 6.72 -7.91 7.62
CA SER A 62 7.31 -9.01 6.84
C SER A 62 8.48 -8.56 5.98
N GLY A 63 8.47 -7.34 5.44
CA GLY A 63 9.56 -6.77 4.65
C GLY A 63 10.82 -6.52 5.47
N ARG A 64 10.66 -6.05 6.72
CA ARG A 64 11.80 -5.91 7.66
C ARG A 64 12.42 -7.27 7.97
N ALA A 65 11.58 -8.26 8.31
CA ALA A 65 12.06 -9.62 8.55
C ALA A 65 12.75 -10.23 7.31
N ALA A 66 12.25 -9.92 6.10
CA ALA A 66 12.88 -10.33 4.86
C ALA A 66 14.25 -9.65 4.65
N ALA A 67 14.35 -8.35 4.90
CA ALA A 67 15.61 -7.61 4.80
C ALA A 67 16.70 -8.15 5.73
N ASP A 68 16.33 -8.57 6.94
CA ASP A 68 17.26 -9.19 7.91
C ASP A 68 17.70 -10.61 7.49
N SER A 69 16.93 -11.26 6.60
CA SER A 69 17.18 -12.64 6.13
C SER A 69 18.03 -12.73 4.86
N VAL A 70 18.28 -11.60 4.18
CA VAL A 70 19.00 -11.55 2.90
C VAL A 70 20.28 -10.71 3.02
N SER A 71 21.30 -11.07 2.24
CA SER A 71 22.52 -10.26 2.11
C SER A 71 22.56 -9.64 0.71
N PRO A 72 21.99 -8.43 0.52
CA PRO A 72 21.96 -7.79 -0.79
C PRO A 72 23.39 -7.44 -1.25
N PRO A 73 23.67 -7.46 -2.56
CA PRO A 73 24.94 -6.93 -3.07
C PRO A 73 25.04 -5.43 -2.78
N PHE A 74 26.26 -4.92 -2.66
CA PHE A 74 26.51 -3.49 -2.38
C PHE A 74 25.78 -2.54 -3.35
N SER A 75 25.64 -2.95 -4.62
CA SER A 75 24.91 -2.20 -5.65
C SER A 75 23.39 -2.07 -5.41
N ALA A 76 22.83 -2.85 -4.49
CA ALA A 76 21.41 -2.90 -4.16
C ALA A 76 21.07 -2.23 -2.81
N GLU A 77 22.05 -2.01 -1.91
CA GLU A 77 21.81 -1.46 -0.56
C GLU A 77 21.05 -0.13 -0.58
N MET A 78 21.44 0.79 -1.46
CA MET A 78 20.74 2.08 -1.60
C MET A 78 19.29 1.90 -2.08
N THR A 79 19.05 0.94 -2.97
CA THR A 79 17.69 0.63 -3.45
C THR A 79 16.87 -0.01 -2.33
N LEU A 80 17.47 -0.87 -1.50
CA LEU A 80 16.79 -1.50 -0.36
C LEU A 80 16.40 -0.46 0.69
N SER A 81 17.31 0.45 1.01
CA SER A 81 17.05 1.57 1.92
C SER A 81 15.92 2.47 1.38
N SER A 82 16.00 2.87 0.10
CA SER A 82 14.95 3.69 -0.53
C SER A 82 13.60 2.97 -0.59
N HIS A 83 13.58 1.65 -0.84
CA HIS A 83 12.35 0.86 -0.81
C HIS A 83 11.73 0.86 0.58
N SER A 84 12.54 0.64 1.62
CA SER A 84 12.10 0.69 3.03
C SER A 84 11.53 2.07 3.38
N ASP A 85 12.24 3.15 3.09
CA ASP A 85 11.78 4.52 3.37
C ASP A 85 10.48 4.86 2.63
N SER A 86 10.37 4.44 1.36
CA SER A 86 9.16 4.58 0.56
C SER A 86 8.00 3.79 1.18
N ALA A 87 8.24 2.57 1.67
CA ALA A 87 7.23 1.75 2.33
C ALA A 87 6.72 2.37 3.64
N TYR A 88 7.60 2.96 4.46
CA TYR A 88 7.18 3.74 5.64
C TYR A 88 6.34 4.96 5.26
N THR A 89 6.77 5.68 4.22
CA THR A 89 6.03 6.85 3.72
C THR A 89 4.63 6.46 3.26
N ALA A 90 4.51 5.38 2.47
CA ALA A 90 3.23 4.85 2.04
C ALA A 90 2.37 4.41 3.24
N LEU A 91 2.94 3.68 4.20
CA LEU A 91 2.21 3.23 5.39
C LEU A 91 1.61 4.40 6.16
N TRP A 92 2.41 5.39 6.53
CA TRP A 92 1.94 6.53 7.32
C TRP A 92 0.93 7.36 6.56
N TYR A 93 1.16 7.56 5.25
CA TYR A 93 0.22 8.23 4.37
C TYR A 93 -1.15 7.52 4.38
N PHE A 94 -1.19 6.21 4.13
CA PHE A 94 -2.47 5.48 4.06
C PHE A 94 -3.14 5.33 5.42
N LEU A 95 -2.40 5.18 6.51
CA LEU A 95 -2.99 5.19 7.86
C LEU A 95 -3.65 6.53 8.16
N ALA A 96 -2.96 7.64 7.90
CA ALA A 96 -3.50 8.97 8.10
C ALA A 96 -4.71 9.23 7.19
N PHE A 97 -4.61 8.86 5.91
CA PHE A 97 -5.69 9.06 4.95
C PHE A 97 -6.94 8.25 5.30
N THR A 98 -6.79 6.98 5.67
CA THR A 98 -7.89 6.13 6.16
C THR A 98 -8.52 6.71 7.43
N LEU A 99 -7.70 7.20 8.36
CA LEU A 99 -8.21 7.83 9.59
C LEU A 99 -8.99 9.12 9.31
N ILE A 100 -8.50 9.98 8.42
CA ILE A 100 -9.21 11.20 7.99
C ILE A 100 -10.58 10.85 7.42
N GLN A 101 -10.65 9.84 6.55
CA GLN A 101 -11.91 9.41 5.96
C GLN A 101 -12.88 8.81 6.97
N LEU A 102 -12.38 8.14 8.02
CA LEU A 102 -13.21 7.64 9.10
C LEU A 102 -13.74 8.79 9.96
N VAL A 103 -12.88 9.73 10.33
CA VAL A 103 -13.16 10.70 11.39
C VAL A 103 -13.87 11.95 10.86
N LEU A 104 -13.43 12.52 9.73
CA LEU A 104 -13.93 13.78 9.23
C LEU A 104 -15.46 13.80 8.97
N PRO A 105 -16.09 12.75 8.40
CA PRO A 105 -17.54 12.72 8.20
C PRO A 105 -18.36 12.79 9.48
N ARG A 106 -17.78 12.47 10.64
CA ARG A 106 -18.46 12.57 11.95
C ARG A 106 -18.59 14.02 12.45
N PHE A 107 -17.75 14.91 11.94
CA PHE A 107 -17.69 16.31 12.37
C PHE A 107 -18.09 17.30 11.27
N MET A 108 -18.06 16.89 10.00
CA MET A 108 -18.36 17.74 8.86
C MET A 108 -19.21 17.00 7.82
N LYS A 109 -20.14 17.70 7.17
CA LYS A 109 -20.91 17.15 6.05
C LYS A 109 -20.03 17.03 4.81
N VAL A 110 -19.79 15.80 4.35
CA VAL A 110 -18.85 15.46 3.26
C VAL A 110 -19.55 15.20 1.93
N ASP A 111 -20.83 15.56 1.83
CA ASP A 111 -21.70 15.14 0.72
C ASP A 111 -21.48 15.92 -0.59
N LYS A 112 -20.66 16.98 -0.54
CA LYS A 112 -20.38 17.85 -1.68
C LYS A 112 -19.42 17.17 -2.66
N THR A 113 -19.73 17.24 -3.95
CA THR A 113 -18.92 16.61 -5.03
C THR A 113 -17.48 17.09 -5.05
N TRP A 114 -17.22 18.37 -4.77
CA TRP A 114 -15.84 18.88 -4.73
C TRP A 114 -15.01 18.24 -3.60
N VAL A 115 -15.62 17.86 -2.47
CA VAL A 115 -14.89 17.20 -1.37
C VAL A 115 -14.47 15.79 -1.79
N ARG A 116 -15.35 15.07 -2.47
CA ARG A 116 -15.02 13.75 -3.05
C ARG A 116 -13.92 13.85 -4.10
N LEU A 117 -13.96 14.89 -4.94
CA LEU A 117 -12.89 15.15 -5.90
C LEU A 117 -11.55 15.40 -5.20
N VAL A 118 -11.54 16.19 -4.12
CA VAL A 118 -10.33 16.41 -3.30
C VAL A 118 -9.82 15.09 -2.71
N TYR A 119 -10.69 14.27 -2.13
CA TYR A 119 -10.30 12.94 -1.63
C TYR A 119 -9.75 12.03 -2.74
N PHE A 120 -10.34 12.05 -3.93
CA PHE A 120 -9.83 11.30 -5.06
C PHE A 120 -8.44 11.78 -5.49
N LEU A 121 -8.21 13.10 -5.58
CA LEU A 121 -6.89 13.65 -5.92
C LEU A 121 -5.84 13.29 -4.87
N ILE A 122 -6.21 13.35 -3.59
CA ILE A 122 -5.36 12.88 -2.51
C ILE A 122 -5.07 11.39 -2.72
N ALA A 123 -6.08 10.56 -2.94
CA ALA A 123 -5.92 9.12 -3.20
C ALA A 123 -4.97 8.80 -4.37
N CYS A 124 -5.00 9.58 -5.45
CA CYS A 124 -4.07 9.44 -6.58
C CYS A 124 -2.61 9.64 -6.16
N PHE A 125 -2.34 10.55 -5.22
CA PHE A 125 -1.00 10.70 -4.64
C PHE A 125 -0.61 9.43 -3.85
N GLY A 126 -1.54 8.83 -3.11
CA GLY A 126 -1.32 7.52 -2.48
C GLY A 126 -0.99 6.42 -3.47
N LEU A 127 -1.68 6.37 -4.61
CA LEU A 127 -1.38 5.42 -5.68
C LEU A 127 0.03 5.63 -6.26
N TYR A 128 0.45 6.89 -6.44
CA TYR A 128 1.81 7.21 -6.85
C TYR A 128 2.86 6.69 -5.84
N LEU A 129 2.60 6.82 -4.54
CA LEU A 129 3.48 6.24 -3.51
C LEU A 129 3.57 4.71 -3.64
N LEU A 130 2.44 4.01 -3.81
CA LEU A 130 2.43 2.55 -4.01
C LEU A 130 3.23 2.12 -5.24
N ILE A 131 3.07 2.82 -6.37
CA ILE A 131 3.80 2.54 -7.60
C ILE A 131 5.29 2.73 -7.37
N THR A 132 5.69 3.84 -6.75
CA THR A 132 7.10 4.13 -6.42
C THR A 132 7.70 3.06 -5.50
N THR A 133 7.00 2.68 -4.43
CA THR A 133 7.46 1.62 -3.52
C THR A 133 7.58 0.29 -4.25
N GLY A 134 6.59 -0.05 -5.09
CA GLY A 134 6.56 -1.27 -5.90
C GLY A 134 7.68 -1.33 -6.93
N GLU A 135 8.00 -0.21 -7.59
CA GLU A 135 9.11 -0.12 -8.55
C GLU A 135 10.45 -0.40 -7.86
N LEU A 136 10.70 0.18 -6.70
CA LEU A 136 11.92 -0.07 -5.92
C LEU A 136 12.01 -1.54 -5.49
N GLY A 137 10.90 -2.14 -5.07
CA GLY A 137 10.82 -3.57 -4.73
C GLY A 137 11.07 -4.47 -5.94
N ALA A 138 10.47 -4.15 -7.08
CA ALA A 138 10.69 -4.86 -8.34
C ALA A 138 12.16 -4.76 -8.78
N LYS A 139 12.80 -3.59 -8.61
CA LYS A 139 14.22 -3.40 -8.93
C LYS A 139 15.12 -4.27 -8.04
N LEU A 140 14.82 -4.43 -6.76
CA LEU A 140 15.55 -5.35 -5.87
C LEU A 140 15.54 -6.77 -6.41
N VAL A 141 14.37 -7.27 -6.79
CA VAL A 141 14.21 -8.65 -7.27
C VAL A 141 14.79 -8.81 -8.67
N TYR A 142 14.30 -8.04 -9.65
CA TYR A 142 14.57 -8.29 -11.07
C TYR A 142 15.90 -7.74 -11.57
N LYS A 143 16.40 -6.65 -10.97
CA LYS A 143 17.70 -6.07 -11.37
C LYS A 143 18.84 -6.60 -10.53
N TYR A 144 18.63 -6.79 -9.22
CA TYR A 144 19.70 -7.12 -8.29
C TYR A 144 19.64 -8.56 -7.74
N GLY A 145 18.60 -9.34 -8.05
CA GLY A 145 18.48 -10.73 -7.58
C GLY A 145 18.29 -10.86 -6.06
N VAL A 146 17.79 -9.81 -5.39
CA VAL A 146 17.56 -9.84 -3.95
C VAL A 146 16.30 -10.66 -3.67
N GLY A 147 16.42 -11.67 -2.81
CA GLY A 147 15.30 -12.53 -2.45
C GLY A 147 14.85 -13.46 -3.57
N THR A 148 15.76 -13.80 -4.49
CA THR A 148 15.63 -14.90 -5.45
C THR A 148 16.61 -16.02 -5.08
N PRO A 149 16.29 -17.30 -5.34
CA PRO A 149 17.22 -18.41 -5.14
C PRO A 149 18.45 -18.32 -6.04
#